data_AF-A0A9D9ZH80-F1
#
_entry.id   AF-A0A9D9ZH80-F1
#
_cell.length_a   1.000
_cell.length_b   1.000
_cell.length_c   1.000
_cell.angle_alpha   90.00
_cell.angle_beta   90.00
_cell.angle_gamma   90.00
#
_symmetry.space_group_name_H-M   'P 1'
#
loop_
_entity.id
_entity.type
_entity.pdbx_description
1 polymer ?
#
loop_
_entity_poly.entity_id
_entity_poly.type
_entity_poly.pdbx_seq_one_letter_code
_entity_poly.pdbx_strand_id
1 'polypeptide(L)' 'MEIRLSSPKYKEKMYSLWQSCFGDDGETIDMFFKNSFSYENAVICTDKAEVVSQLFLLPEKLS' A
#
# COMPACT_ATOMS: atom_id res chain seq x y z
N MET A 1 -10.16 11.05 9.79
CA MET A 1 -9.33 10.74 8.61
C MET A 1 -8.02 11.50 8.69
N GLU A 2 -6.90 10.81 8.49
CA GLU A 2 -5.56 11.39 8.54
C GLU A 2 -4.67 10.77 7.45
N ILE A 3 -3.90 11.61 6.76
CA ILE A 3 -2.95 11.18 5.72
C ILE A 3 -1.55 11.10 6.33
N ARG A 4 -0.83 10.01 6.06
CA ARG A 4 0.51 9.75 6.59
C ARG A 4 1.30 8.82 5.68
N LEU A 5 2.62 8.78 5.85
CA LEU A 5 3.43 7.71 5.29
C LEU A 5 3.11 6.37 5.98
N SER A 6 3.26 5.29 5.23
CA SER A 6 3.04 3.94 5.74
C SER A 6 4.19 3.44 6.61
N SER A 7 3.97 2.31 7.27
CA SER A 7 4.96 1.58 8.05
C SER A 7 4.58 0.09 8.18
N PRO A 8 5.47 -0.81 8.66
CA PRO A 8 5.24 -2.26 8.71
C PRO A 8 3.95 -2.69 9.43
N LYS A 9 3.70 -2.14 10.62
CA LYS A 9 2.52 -1.32 10.83
C LYS A 9 1.19 -1.79 10.21
N TYR A 10 1.05 -1.32 8.98
CA TYR A 10 -0.17 -1.25 8.21
C TYR A 10 -0.18 -2.29 7.08
N LYS A 11 0.86 -3.12 6.92
CA LYS A 11 1.03 -4.03 5.79
C LYS A 11 -0.23 -4.88 5.55
N GLU A 12 -0.71 -5.58 6.57
CA GLU A 12 -1.89 -6.45 6.45
C GLU A 12 -3.16 -5.68 6.05
N LYS A 13 -3.31 -4.44 6.53
CA LYS A 13 -4.46 -3.58 6.18
C LYS A 13 -4.37 -3.07 4.76
N MET A 14 -3.18 -2.69 4.31
CA MET A 14 -2.93 -2.28 2.92
C MET A 14 -3.14 -3.43 1.94
N TYR A 15 -2.71 -4.63 2.34
CA TYR A 15 -2.92 -5.86 1.60
C TYR A 15 -4.41 -6.18 1.46
N SER A 16 -5.13 -6.17 2.58
CA SER A 16 -6.58 -6.41 2.62
C SER A 16 -7.35 -5.36 1.81
N LEU A 17 -6.94 -4.08 1.89
CA LEU A 17 -7.53 -3.00 1.11
C LEU A 17 -7.32 -3.21 -0.39
N TRP A 18 -6.10 -3.58 -0.82
CA TRP A 18 -5.82 -3.88 -2.22
C TRP A 18 -6.73 -5.00 -2.72
N GLN A 19 -6.75 -6.13 -2.01
CA GLN A 19 -7.54 -7.29 -2.39
C GLN A 19 -9.04 -6.96 -2.48
N SER A 20 -9.56 -6.16 -1.54
CA SER A 20 -10.95 -5.71 -1.56
C SER A 20 -11.28 -4.81 -2.75
N CYS A 21 -10.37 -3.88 -3.11
CA CYS A 21 -10.59 -2.91 -4.18
C CYS A 21 -10.41 -3.49 -5.59
N PHE A 22 -9.46 -4.40 -5.78
CA PHE A 22 -9.06 -4.89 -7.10
C PHE A 22 -9.37 -6.37 -7.34
N GLY A 23 -9.60 -7.16 -6.30
CA GLY A 23 -9.87 -8.59 -6.41
C GLY A 23 -8.66 -9.44 -6.77
N ASP A 24 -7.45 -8.85 -6.80
CA ASP A 24 -6.22 -9.56 -7.10
C ASP A 24 -5.92 -10.63 -6.05
N ASP A 25 -5.30 -11.73 -6.49
CA ASP A 25 -4.88 -12.79 -5.60
C ASP A 25 -3.66 -12.41 -4.76
N GLY A 26 -3.39 -13.23 -3.74
CA GLY A 26 -2.29 -12.95 -2.84
C GLY A 26 -0.92 -13.00 -3.51
N GLU A 27 -0.74 -13.85 -4.53
CA GLU A 27 0.54 -13.97 -5.24
C GLU A 27 0.88 -12.70 -6.02
N THR A 28 -0.12 -12.11 -6.69
CA THR A 28 0.01 -10.85 -7.43
C THR A 28 0.35 -9.69 -6.50
N ILE A 29 -0.37 -9.57 -5.38
CA ILE A 29 -0.11 -8.51 -4.39
C ILE A 29 1.29 -8.72 -3.77
N ASP A 30 1.63 -9.95 -3.42
CA ASP A 30 2.96 -10.30 -2.89
C ASP A 30 4.08 -9.90 -3.83
N MET A 31 3.91 -10.14 -5.13
CA MET A 31 4.90 -9.79 -6.14
C MET A 31 5.18 -8.29 -6.15
N PHE A 32 4.14 -7.44 -6.05
CA PHE A 32 4.32 -5.99 -5.93
C PHE A 32 5.04 -5.61 -4.63
N PHE A 33 4.59 -6.16 -3.49
CA PHE A 33 5.17 -5.84 -2.17
C PHE A 33 6.63 -6.30 -2.04
N LYS A 34 7.04 -7.34 -2.76
CA LYS A 34 8.43 -7.85 -2.76
C LYS A 34 9.36 -7.05 -3.69
N ASN A 35 8.87 -6.60 -4.84
CA ASN A 35 9.75 -6.09 -5.90
C ASN A 35 9.74 -4.56 -6.06
N SER A 36 8.63 -3.89 -5.73
CA SER A 36 8.45 -2.46 -6.08
C SER A 36 8.08 -1.59 -4.89
N PHE A 37 7.50 -2.18 -3.85
CA PHE A 37 7.01 -1.43 -2.70
C PHE A 37 8.13 -0.98 -1.75
N SER A 38 8.01 0.26 -1.26
CA SER A 38 8.70 0.73 -0.05
C SER A 38 7.74 1.52 0.82
N TYR A 39 7.82 1.35 2.15
CA TYR A 39 6.98 2.08 3.10
C TYR A 39 7.19 3.59 3.04
N GLU A 40 8.43 4.03 2.78
CA GLU A 40 8.77 5.45 2.68
C GLU A 40 8.16 6.13 1.44
N ASN A 41 7.78 5.32 0.44
CA ASN A 41 7.16 5.76 -0.80
C ASN A 41 5.67 5.41 -0.86
N ALA A 42 5.06 5.08 0.27
CA ALA A 42 3.64 4.73 0.34
C ALA A 42 2.90 5.70 1.26
N VAL A 43 1.89 6.36 0.73
CA VAL A 43 0.99 7.25 1.46
C VAL A 43 -0.30 6.50 1.77
N ILE A 44 -0.77 6.56 3.00
CA ILE A 44 -2.03 5.98 3.43
C ILE A 44 -2.95 7.04 4.04
N CYS A 45 -4.25 6.88 3.82
CA CYS A 45 -5.28 7.58 4.59
C CYS A 45 -5.85 6.60 5.62
N THR A 46 -5.84 7.01 6.88
CA THR A 46 -6.40 6.23 7.98
C THR A 46 -7.67 6.86 8.50
N ASP A 47 -8.70 6.04 8.74
CA ASP A 47 -9.82 6.41 9.60
C ASP A 47 -9.79 5.57 10.88
N LYS A 48 -9.57 6.23 12.02
CA LYS A 48 -9.19 5.58 13.28
C LYS A 48 -7.96 4.68 13.08
N ALA A 49 -8.10 3.38 13.33
CA ALA A 49 -7.03 2.40 13.17
C ALA A 49 -7.00 1.76 11.77
N GLU A 50 -7.98 2.01 10.91
CA GLU A 50 -8.12 1.35 9.61
C GLU A 50 -7.46 2.14 8.48
N VAL A 51 -6.92 1.43 7.49
CA VAL A 51 -6.43 2.02 6.24
C VAL A 51 -7.59 2.03 5.25
N VAL A 52 -8.02 3.22 4.84
CA VAL A 52 -9.20 3.41 3.98
C VAL A 52 -8.84 3.86 2.56
N SER A 53 -7.59 4.27 2.34
CA SER A 53 -7.03 4.58 1.02
C SER A 53 -5.52 4.43 1.06
N GLN A 54 -4.91 4.11 -0.09
CA GLN A 54 -3.47 4.03 -0.25
C GLN A 54 -3.01 4.53 -1.62
N LEU A 55 -1.82 5.11 -1.68
CA LEU A 55 -1.13 5.56 -2.89
C LEU A 55 0.33 5.11 -2.83
N PHE A 56 0.79 4.44 -3.88
CA PHE A 56 2.18 4.01 -4.02
C PHE A 56 2.91 4.93 -5.01
N LEU A 57 4.01 5.51 -4.55
CA LEU A 57 4.91 6.31 -5.38
C LEU A 57 6.03 5.38 -5.86
N LEU A 58 6.08 5.10 -7.16
CA LEU A 58 7.14 4.30 -7.75
C LEU A 58 8.20 5.25 -8.33
N PRO A 59 9.36 5.41 -7.67
CA PRO A 59 10.40 6.29 -8.18
C PRO A 59 11.01 5.66 -9.44
N GLU A 60 10.81 6.32 -10.58
CA GLU A 60 11.36 5.91 -11.86
C GLU A 60 12.11 7.09 -12.49
N LYS A 61 13.24 6.81 -13.13
CA LYS A 61 13.96 7.81 -13.93
C LYS A 61 13.75 7.48 -15.40
N LEU A 62 12.85 8.21 -16.03
CA LEU A 62 12.66 8.11 -17.47
C LEU A 62 13.94 8.60 -18.18
N SER A 63 14.54 7.71 -18.96
CA SER A 63 15.69 7.98 -19.84
C SER A 63 15.26 8.67 -21.13
#